data_AF-T1IAG9-F1
#
_entry.id   AF-T1IAG9-F1
#
_cell.length_a   1.000
_cell.length_b   1.000
_cell.length_c   1.000
_cell.angle_alpha   90.00
_cell.angle_beta   90.00
_cell.angle_gamma   90.00
#
_symmetry.space_group_name_H-M   'P 1'
#
loop_
_entity.id
_entity.type
_entity.pdbx_description
1 polymer ?
#
loop_
_entity_poly.entity_id
_entity_poly.type
_entity_poly.pdbx_seq_one_letter_code
_entity_poly.pdbx_strand_id
1 'polypeptide(L)'
;MSSKAEKDRQKQIQDKCQNLLTQMLRDEDNKYCVDCDAKGPRWASWNLGIFLCIRCAGIHRNLGVHISKVKSVNLDSWTPSQVVVSKKL
;
A
#
# COMPACT_ATOMS: atom_id res chain seq x y z
N MET A 1 -26.40 10.01 -7.08
CA MET A 1 -25.80 10.42 -5.78
C MET A 1 -25.70 9.18 -4.90
N SER A 2 -24.55 8.92 -4.26
CA SER A 2 -24.38 7.74 -3.39
C SER A 2 -25.08 7.95 -2.05
N SER A 3 -25.73 6.92 -1.51
CA SER A 3 -26.48 6.98 -0.25
C SER A 3 -25.57 7.20 0.96
N LYS A 4 -26.11 7.71 2.07
CA LYS A 4 -25.35 7.86 3.33
C LYS A 4 -24.78 6.53 3.80
N ALA A 5 -25.59 5.47 3.76
CA ALA A 5 -25.19 4.13 4.15
C ALA A 5 -24.03 3.58 3.29
N GLU A 6 -24.02 3.87 1.99
CA GLU A 6 -22.93 3.45 1.09
C GLU A 6 -21.63 4.20 1.40
N LYS A 7 -21.70 5.51 1.68
CA LYS A 7 -20.52 6.29 2.10
C LYS A 7 -19.94 5.79 3.41
N ASP A 8 -20.79 5.48 4.39
CA ASP A 8 -20.36 4.96 5.69
C ASP A 8 -19.67 3.60 5.55
N ARG A 9 -20.21 2.72 4.69
CA ARG A 9 -19.60 1.42 4.36
C ARG A 9 -18.24 1.58 3.67
N GLN A 10 -18.13 2.49 2.71
CA GLN A 10 -16.86 2.77 2.03
C GLN A 10 -15.80 3.27 2.99
N LYS A 11 -16.16 4.19 3.90
CA LYS A 11 -15.27 4.68 4.95
C LYS A 11 -14.79 3.54 5.85
N GLN A 12 -15.69 2.68 6.31
CA GLN A 12 -15.33 1.53 7.15
C GLN A 12 -14.38 0.56 6.45
N ILE A 13 -14.53 0.34 5.13
CA ILE A 13 -13.62 -0.48 4.34
C ILE A 13 -12.24 0.18 4.25
N GLN A 14 -12.18 1.49 3.99
CA GLN A 14 -10.92 2.23 3.94
C GLN A 14 -10.20 2.20 5.29
N ASP A 15 -10.91 2.42 6.39
CA ASP A 15 -10.33 2.38 7.74
C ASP A 15 -9.73 1.00 8.06
N LYS A 16 -10.42 -0.08 7.68
CA LYS A 16 -9.90 -1.46 7.82
C LYS A 16 -8.64 -1.69 6.99
N CYS A 17 -8.63 -1.23 5.73
CA CYS A 17 -7.46 -1.36 4.85
C CYS A 17 -6.27 -0.59 5.43
N GLN A 18 -6.49 0.64 5.90
CA GLN A 18 -5.45 1.47 6.49
C GLN A 18 -4.85 0.84 7.75
N ASN A 19 -5.68 0.26 8.61
CA ASN A 19 -5.23 -0.42 9.82
C ASN A 19 -4.34 -1.62 9.49
N LEU A 20 -4.73 -2.44 8.51
CA LEU A 20 -3.94 -3.59 8.07
C LEU A 20 -2.59 -3.20 7.49
N LEU A 21 -2.54 -2.19 6.63
CA LEU A 21 -1.28 -1.69 6.07
C LEU A 21 -0.36 -1.12 7.16
N THR A 22 -0.95 -0.42 8.13
CA THR A 22 -0.19 0.12 9.27
C THR A 22 0.36 -0.99 10.17
N GLN A 23 -0.35 -2.11 10.29
CA GLN A 23 0.16 -3.30 10.99
C GLN A 23 1.35 -3.91 10.26
N MET A 24 1.28 -4.09 8.93
CA MET A 24 2.40 -4.63 8.14
C MET A 24 3.69 -3.81 8.30
N LEU A 25 3.58 -2.48 8.32
CA LEU A 25 4.74 -1.59 8.52
C LEU A 25 5.42 -1.73 9.89
N ARG A 26 4.83 -2.48 10.84
CA ARG A 26 5.45 -2.78 12.14
C ARG A 26 6.34 -4.02 12.09
N ASP A 27 6.14 -4.89 11.11
CA ASP A 27 6.97 -6.08 10.93
C ASP A 27 8.41 -5.65 10.62
N GLU A 28 9.40 -6.33 11.20
CA GLU A 28 10.82 -5.94 11.09
C GLU A 28 11.28 -5.84 9.63
N ASP A 29 10.84 -6.78 8.79
CA ASP A 29 11.17 -6.84 7.37
C ASP A 29 10.61 -5.65 6.58
N ASN A 30 9.53 -5.04 7.07
CA ASN A 30 8.86 -3.90 6.41
C ASN A 30 9.33 -2.54 6.93
N LYS A 31 10.29 -2.49 7.85
CA LYS A 31 10.84 -1.23 8.37
C LYS A 31 11.78 -0.54 7.40
N TYR A 32 12.20 -1.24 6.35
CA TYR A 32 13.19 -0.78 5.39
C TYR A 32 12.65 -0.92 3.97
N CYS A 33 13.01 0.02 3.10
CA CYS A 33 12.71 -0.07 1.68
C CYS A 33 13.46 -1.25 1.06
N VAL A 34 12.75 -2.13 0.35
CA VAL A 34 13.33 -3.36 -0.21
C VAL A 34 14.50 -3.10 -1.19
N ASP A 35 14.50 -1.94 -1.87
CA ASP A 35 15.52 -1.63 -2.88
C ASP A 35 16.78 -0.92 -2.36
N CYS A 36 16.69 -0.20 -1.24
CA CYS A 36 17.77 0.71 -0.83
C CYS A 36 17.95 0.88 0.67
N ASP A 37 17.26 0.06 1.47
CA ASP A 37 17.32 0.06 2.93
C ASP A 37 17.00 1.40 3.62
N ALA A 38 16.36 2.33 2.89
CA ALA A 38 15.85 3.54 3.50
C ALA A 38 14.76 3.20 4.53
N LYS A 39 14.90 3.71 5.75
CA LYS A 39 13.96 3.47 6.85
C LYS A 39 12.59 4.05 6.58
N GLY A 40 11.56 3.38 7.11
CA GLY A 40 10.18 3.84 7.12
C GLY A 40 9.58 4.00 5.73
N PRO A 41 9.51 2.92 4.91
CA PRO A 41 8.84 2.99 3.62
C PRO A 41 7.36 3.35 3.79
N ARG A 42 6.83 4.20 2.91
CA ARG A 42 5.43 4.69 2.94
C ARG A 42 4.70 4.51 1.61
N TRP A 43 5.30 3.75 0.71
CA TRP A 43 4.73 3.32 -0.56
C TRP A 43 4.83 1.80 -0.63
N ALA A 44 3.96 1.20 -1.43
CA ALA A 44 4.00 -0.23 -1.67
C ALA A 44 3.66 -0.52 -3.13
N SER A 45 4.33 -1.53 -3.69
CA SER A 45 3.88 -2.16 -4.94
C SER A 45 2.99 -3.34 -4.59
N TRP A 46 1.68 -3.17 -4.75
CA TRP A 46 0.71 -4.13 -4.21
C TRP A 46 0.57 -5.40 -5.04
N ASN A 47 0.98 -5.39 -6.31
CA ASN A 47 1.05 -6.61 -7.11
C ASN A 47 2.33 -7.41 -6.85
N LEU A 48 3.39 -6.76 -6.36
CA LEU A 48 4.66 -7.39 -6.03
C LEU A 48 4.80 -7.72 -4.53
N GLY A 49 3.96 -7.13 -3.68
CA GLY A 49 3.97 -7.38 -2.23
C GLY A 49 5.16 -6.77 -1.49
N ILE A 50 5.66 -5.62 -1.95
CA ILE A 50 6.87 -4.99 -1.38
C ILE A 50 6.62 -3.54 -0.92
N PHE A 51 7.38 -3.11 0.09
CA PHE A 51 7.37 -1.74 0.59
C PHE A 51 8.57 -0.92 0.09
N LEU A 52 8.30 0.33 -0.29
CA LEU A 52 9.22 1.22 -0.98
C LEU A 52 9.29 2.59 -0.29
N CYS A 53 10.47 3.20 -0.30
CA CYS A 53 10.62 4.62 -0.04
C CYS A 53 10.11 5.45 -1.22
N ILE A 54 9.97 6.77 -1.05
CA ILE A 54 9.43 7.66 -2.10
C ILE A 54 10.24 7.60 -3.40
N ARG A 55 11.57 7.49 -3.28
CA ARG A 55 12.48 7.50 -4.43
C ARG A 55 12.29 6.24 -5.26
N CYS A 56 12.36 5.08 -4.63
CA CYS A 56 12.18 3.79 -5.29
C CYS A 56 10.74 3.61 -5.81
N ALA A 57 9.74 4.13 -5.09
CA ALA A 57 8.38 4.21 -5.61
C ALA A 57 8.29 5.00 -6.93
N GLY A 58 9.06 6.09 -7.09
CA GLY A 58 9.18 6.82 -8.34
C GLY A 58 9.82 5.99 -9.46
N ILE A 59 10.89 5.26 -9.15
CA ILE A 59 11.56 4.36 -10.10
C ILE A 59 10.58 3.26 -10.57
N HIS A 60 9.89 2.62 -9.64
CA HIS A 60 8.89 1.60 -9.94
C HIS A 60 7.72 2.13 -10.79
N ARG A 61 7.34 3.40 -10.64
CA ARG A 61 6.32 4.03 -11.51
C ARG A 61 6.82 4.15 -12.95
N ASN A 62 8.10 4.44 -13.17
CA ASN A 62 8.69 4.53 -14.50
C ASN A 62 8.77 3.17 -15.22
N LEU A 63 8.77 2.05 -14.48
CA LEU A 63 8.65 0.71 -15.07
C LEU A 63 7.28 0.49 -15.73
N GLY A 64 6.25 1.21 -15.26
CA GLY A 64 4.88 1.08 -15.77
C GLY A 64 4.03 0.07 -15.00
N VAL A 65 2.70 0.27 -15.07
CA VAL A 65 1.69 -0.44 -14.25
C VAL A 65 1.54 -1.93 -14.57
N HIS A 66 2.06 -2.39 -15.70
CA HIS A 66 2.09 -3.80 -16.07
C HIS A 66 3.21 -4.55 -15.32
N ILE A 67 4.22 -3.84 -14.83
CA ILE A 67 5.31 -4.38 -14.01
C ILE A 67 5.04 -4.12 -12.53
N SER A 68 4.87 -2.86 -12.14
CA SER A 68 4.76 -2.46 -10.73
C SER A 68 3.61 -1.48 -10.51
N LYS A 69 2.65 -1.87 -9.67
CA LYS A 69 1.47 -1.07 -9.33
C LYS A 69 1.68 -0.42 -7.97
N VAL A 70 2.20 0.80 -8.00
CA VAL A 70 2.62 1.52 -6.80
C VAL A 70 1.49 2.39 -6.23
N LYS A 71 1.26 2.29 -4.92
CA LYS A 71 0.37 3.17 -4.15
C LYS A 71 1.06 3.67 -2.88
N SER A 72 0.71 4.87 -2.43
CA SER A 72 1.01 5.35 -1.08
C SER A 72 0.21 4.56 -0.06
N VAL A 73 0.86 4.20 1.06
CA VAL A 73 0.21 3.50 2.17
C VAL A 73 -0.81 4.38 2.88
N ASN A 74 -0.68 5.70 2.82
CA ASN A 74 -1.51 6.63 3.60
C ASN A 74 -2.33 7.60 2.75
N LEU A 75 -1.90 7.90 1.52
CA LEU A 75 -2.52 8.94 0.70
C LEU A 75 -3.46 8.37 -0.36
N ASP A 76 -3.34 7.08 -0.69
CA ASP A 76 -4.17 6.43 -1.70
C ASP A 76 -5.29 5.62 -1.04
N SER A 77 -6.43 5.50 -1.72
CA SER A 77 -7.50 4.57 -1.34
C SER A 77 -7.13 3.13 -1.70
N TRP A 78 -7.42 2.19 -0.82
CA TRP A 78 -7.09 0.77 -0.97
C TRP A 78 -8.34 -0.08 -1.06
N THR A 79 -8.29 -1.14 -1.86
CA THR A 79 -9.31 -2.20 -1.83
C THR A 79 -8.82 -3.35 -0.96
N PRO A 80 -9.73 -4.12 -0.32
CA PRO A 80 -9.32 -5.30 0.45
C PRO A 80 -8.47 -6.29 -0.35
N SER A 81 -8.79 -6.48 -1.64
CA SER A 81 -8.01 -7.34 -2.53
C SER A 81 -6.56 -6.88 -2.71
N GLN A 82 -6.32 -5.57 -2.81
CA GLN A 82 -4.98 -5.01 -2.94
C GLN A 82 -4.16 -5.21 -1.67
N VAL A 83 -4.77 -5.01 -0.50
CA VAL A 83 -4.10 -5.20 0.80
C VAL A 83 -3.77 -6.67 1.05
N VAL A 84 -4.63 -7.60 0.65
CA VAL A 84 -4.38 -9.05 0.83
C VAL A 84 -3.19 -9.53 0.00
N VAL A 85 -3.02 -9.04 -1.24
CA VAL A 85 -1.85 -9.42 -2.05
C VAL A 85 -0.55 -8.91 -1.41
N SER A 86 -0.58 -7.74 -0.76
CA SER A 86 0.56 -7.22 -0.02
C SER A 86 0.96 -8.05 1.22
N LYS A 87 0.12 -8.97 1.71
CA LYS A 87 0.47 -9.88 2.83
C LYS A 87 1.30 -11.10 2.43
N LYS A 88 1.50 -11.33 1.13
CA LYS A 88 1.73 -12.69 0.63
C LYS A 88 3.19 -13.11 0.44
N LEU A 89 4.15 -12.47 1.09
CA LEU A 89 5.55 -12.89 1.12
C LEU A 89 6.08 -12.87 2.56
#